data_AF-A0A4Q3UIL0-F1
#
_entry.id   AF-A0A4Q3UIL0-F1
#
_cell.length_a   1.000
_cell.length_b   1.000
_cell.length_c   1.000
_cell.angle_alpha   90.00
_cell.angle_beta   90.00
_cell.angle_gamma   90.00
#
_symmetry.space_group_name_H-M   'P 1'
#
loop_
_entity.id
_entity.type
_entity.pdbx_description
1 polymer ?
#
loop_
_entity_poly.entity_id
_entity_poly.type
_entity_poly.pdbx_seq_one_letter_code
_entity_poly.pdbx_strand_id
1 'polypeptide(L)'
;GHEGPVRSPTFNLLQSFDTEPPVLHADLYRVASAEGTGLEDYLDTHIVLVEWPDRLPEDESHWRVTISFTEGGRHAVIEQPGG
;
A
#
# COMPACT_ATOMS: atom_id res chain seq x y z
N GLY A 1 -3.31 5.85 16.12
CA GLY A 1 -2.96 6.21 14.72
C GLY A 1 -1.70 7.05 14.74
N HIS A 2 -1.03 7.23 13.61
CA HIS A 2 0.19 8.04 13.54
C HIS A 2 -0.14 9.54 13.69
N GLU A 3 0.63 10.25 14.51
CA GLU A 3 0.52 11.70 14.68
C GLU A 3 1.65 12.40 13.90
N GLY A 4 1.28 13.28 12.97
CA GLY A 4 2.23 14.02 12.16
C GLY A 4 2.02 13.81 10.65
N PRO A 5 2.83 14.47 9.82
CA PRO A 5 2.70 14.38 8.37
C PRO A 5 3.14 13.01 7.86
N VAL A 6 2.24 12.32 7.16
CA VAL A 6 2.57 11.17 6.32
C VAL A 6 3.01 11.68 4.95
N ARG A 7 4.17 11.24 4.48
CA ARG A 7 4.68 11.53 3.13
C ARG A 7 4.76 10.23 2.36
N SER A 8 4.54 10.29 1.04
CA SER A 8 4.74 9.13 0.19
C SER A 8 6.23 8.70 0.27
N PRO A 9 6.51 7.41 0.47
CA PRO A 9 7.86 6.87 0.54
C PRO A 9 8.47 6.64 -0.85
N THR A 10 8.11 7.41 -1.89
CA THR A 10 8.52 7.15 -3.29
C THR A 10 10.02 6.83 -3.50
N PHE A 11 10.93 7.40 -2.70
CA PHE A 11 12.37 7.12 -2.79
C PHE A 11 12.85 5.96 -1.92
N ASN A 12 12.30 5.80 -0.72
CA ASN A 12 12.68 4.73 0.21
C ASN A 12 11.89 3.44 -0.06
N LEU A 13 10.86 3.51 -0.91
CA LEU A 13 9.85 2.52 -1.25
C LEU A 13 8.97 2.12 -0.07
N LEU A 14 9.54 1.85 1.10
CA LEU A 14 8.87 1.41 2.31
C LEU A 14 9.05 2.41 3.45
N GLN A 15 7.98 2.69 4.20
CA GLN A 15 8.02 3.48 5.43
C GLN A 15 7.12 2.82 6.48
N SER A 16 7.71 2.42 7.60
CA SER A 16 6.97 1.89 8.76
C SER A 16 6.57 3.02 9.72
N PHE A 17 5.42 2.83 10.35
CA PHE A 17 4.85 3.71 11.36
C PHE A 17 4.52 2.89 12.60
N ASP A 18 4.98 3.37 13.76
CA ASP A 18 4.75 2.78 15.08
C ASP A 18 3.30 3.02 15.56
N THR A 19 2.34 2.39 14.88
CA THR A 19 0.93 2.32 15.27
C THR A 19 0.62 0.96 15.90
N GLU A 20 -0.63 0.76 16.35
CA GLU A 20 -1.09 -0.51 16.90
C GLU A 20 -2.34 -0.99 16.14
N PRO A 21 -2.24 -2.01 15.26
CA PRO A 21 -1.00 -2.68 14.81
C PRO A 21 -0.08 -1.75 13.98
N PRO A 22 1.21 -2.08 13.81
CA PRO A 22 2.12 -1.24 13.05
C PRO A 22 1.73 -1.21 11.57
N VAL A 23 1.92 -0.06 10.93
CA VAL A 23 1.52 0.16 9.52
C VAL A 23 2.76 0.33 8.67
N LEU A 24 2.81 -0.38 7.54
CA LEU A 24 3.81 -0.17 6.50
C LEU A 24 3.15 0.51 5.30
N HIS A 25 3.67 1.66 4.89
CA HIS A 25 3.32 2.29 3.62
C HIS A 25 4.38 1.92 2.58
N ALA A 26 3.96 1.26 1.51
CA ALA A 26 4.77 0.94 0.35
C ALA A 26 4.33 1.76 -0.87
N ASP A 27 5.27 2.36 -1.59
CA ASP A 27 5.06 3.02 -2.88
C ASP A 27 5.95 2.37 -3.95
N LEU A 28 5.33 1.63 -4.86
CA LEU A 28 6.02 0.84 -5.88
C LEU A 28 6.10 1.55 -7.24
N TYR A 29 5.75 2.83 -7.34
CA TYR A 29 5.70 3.57 -8.60
C TYR A 29 7.00 3.46 -9.43
N ARG A 30 8.16 3.47 -8.75
CA ARG A 30 9.48 3.54 -9.38
C ARG A 30 10.13 2.19 -9.69
N VAL A 31 9.57 1.09 -9.20
CA VAL A 31 10.17 -0.25 -9.35
C VAL A 31 9.39 -1.10 -10.34
N ALA A 32 10.08 -1.92 -11.13
CA ALA A 32 9.44 -2.81 -12.09
C ALA A 32 8.60 -3.90 -11.40
N SER A 33 9.03 -4.36 -10.22
CA SER A 33 8.35 -5.33 -9.37
C SER A 33 8.66 -5.06 -7.90
N ALA A 34 7.87 -5.64 -6.99
CA ALA A 34 8.10 -5.62 -5.54
C ALA A 34 9.25 -6.55 -5.09
N GLU A 35 9.77 -7.40 -5.97
CA GLU A 35 10.82 -8.35 -5.63
C GLU A 35 12.10 -7.64 -5.18
N GLY A 36 12.67 -8.08 -4.04
CA GLY A 36 13.88 -7.49 -3.48
C GLY A 36 13.69 -6.11 -2.84
N THR A 37 12.45 -5.66 -2.66
CA THR A 37 12.15 -4.43 -1.90
C THR A 37 12.18 -4.65 -0.38
N GLY A 38 12.08 -5.91 0.07
CA GLY A 38 11.96 -6.27 1.49
C GLY A 38 10.54 -6.13 2.04
N LEU A 39 9.53 -5.97 1.17
CA LEU A 39 8.12 -5.88 1.55
C LEU A 39 7.63 -7.15 2.27
N GLU A 40 8.11 -8.31 1.83
CA GLU A 40 7.75 -9.65 2.31
C GLU A 40 7.99 -9.83 3.82
N ASP A 41 9.00 -9.14 4.37
CA ASP A 41 9.37 -9.22 5.79
C ASP A 41 8.28 -8.65 6.72
N TYR A 42 7.34 -7.88 6.17
CA TYR A 42 6.34 -7.14 6.94
C TYR A 42 4.91 -7.69 6.79
N LEU A 43 4.64 -8.56 5.82
CA LEU A 43 3.29 -9.01 5.46
C LEU A 43 2.56 -9.70 6.65
N ASP A 44 3.29 -10.42 7.49
CA ASP A 44 2.73 -11.14 8.65
C ASP A 44 2.65 -10.29 9.93
N THR A 45 3.32 -9.13 9.97
CA THR A 45 3.51 -8.35 11.21
C THR A 45 2.89 -6.96 11.17
N HIS A 46 2.61 -6.42 9.98
CA HIS A 46 2.10 -5.06 9.78
C HIS A 46 0.77 -5.08 9.01
N ILE A 47 -0.01 -4.01 9.18
CA ILE A 47 -0.98 -3.63 8.16
C ILE A 47 -0.20 -2.97 7.02
N VAL A 48 -0.21 -3.58 5.84
CA VAL A 48 0.56 -3.13 4.69
C VAL A 48 -0.36 -2.39 3.71
N LEU A 49 -0.01 -1.14 3.40
CA LEU A 49 -0.70 -0.29 2.42
C LEU A 49 0.21 -0.09 1.21
N VAL A 50 -0.20 -0.56 0.04
CA VAL A 50 0.63 -0.53 -1.18
C VAL A 50 0.01 0.40 -2.23
N GLU A 51 0.78 1.40 -2.66
CA GLU A 51 0.50 2.17 -3.88
C GLU A 51 1.13 1.50 -5.09
N TRP A 52 0.42 1.56 -6.23
CA TRP A 52 0.77 0.82 -7.47
C TRP A 52 0.89 -0.69 -7.26
N PRO A 53 -0.19 -1.35 -6.77
CA PRO A 53 -0.19 -2.78 -6.46
C PRO A 53 0.04 -3.66 -7.70
N ASP A 54 -0.06 -3.13 -8.92
CA ASP A 54 0.25 -3.85 -10.16
C ASP A 54 1.72 -4.34 -10.25
N ARG A 55 2.59 -3.89 -9.34
CA ARG A 55 3.99 -4.34 -9.23
C ARG A 55 4.16 -5.50 -8.24
N LEU A 56 3.12 -5.84 -7.49
CA LEU A 56 3.08 -7.05 -6.68
C LEU A 56 2.95 -8.28 -7.59
N PRO A 57 3.35 -9.46 -7.12
CA PRO A 57 2.92 -10.72 -7.74
C PRO A 57 1.40 -10.76 -7.85
N GLU A 58 0.87 -11.45 -8.87
CA GLU A 58 -0.57 -11.70 -8.97
C GLU A 58 -1.05 -12.44 -7.71
N ASP A 59 -1.84 -11.74 -6.91
CA ASP A 59 -2.41 -12.24 -5.66
C ASP A 59 -3.79 -11.60 -5.46
N GLU A 60 -4.75 -12.41 -5.05
CA GLU A 60 -6.13 -12.00 -4.73
C GLU A 60 -6.40 -12.01 -3.23
N SER A 61 -5.37 -12.24 -2.40
CA SER A 61 -5.49 -12.33 -0.94
C SER A 61 -5.65 -10.99 -0.22
N HIS A 62 -5.60 -9.87 -0.96
CA HIS A 62 -5.62 -8.52 -0.39
C HIS A 62 -6.92 -7.76 -0.68
N TRP A 63 -7.22 -6.76 0.15
CA TRP A 63 -8.25 -5.78 -0.15
C TRP A 63 -7.75 -4.82 -1.24
N ARG A 64 -8.61 -4.52 -2.23
CA ARG A 64 -8.28 -3.56 -3.29
C ARG A 64 -9.07 -2.28 -3.09
N VAL A 65 -8.37 -1.15 -3.11
CA VAL A 65 -8.98 0.18 -3.04
C VAL A 65 -8.65 0.92 -4.33
N THR A 66 -9.68 1.17 -5.14
CA THR A 66 -9.56 1.91 -6.40
C THR A 66 -10.12 3.31 -6.21
N ILE A 67 -9.31 4.34 -6.45
CA ILE A 67 -9.71 5.74 -6.34
C ILE A 67 -9.75 6.37 -7.74
N SER A 68 -10.90 6.89 -8.14
CA SER A 68 -11.08 7.60 -9.41
C SER A 68 -11.46 9.07 -9.22
N PHE A 69 -11.15 9.90 -10.22
CA PHE A 69 -11.45 11.33 -10.22
C PHE A 69 -12.88 11.56 -10.72
N THR A 70 -13.60 12.48 -10.07
CA THR A 70 -14.92 12.96 -10.50
C THR A 70 -14.93 14.49 -10.55
N GLU A 71 -15.94 15.09 -11.18
CA GLU A 71 -16.03 16.55 -11.42
C GLU A 71 -15.92 17.40 -10.13
N GLY A 72 -16.33 16.85 -8.98
CA GLY A 72 -16.28 17.52 -7.68
C GLY A 72 -15.49 16.81 -6.58
N GLY A 73 -14.75 15.74 -6.88
CA GLY A 73 -14.08 14.97 -5.84
C GLY A 73 -13.44 13.66 -6.30
N ARG A 74 -13.54 12.64 -5.44
CA ARG A 74 -13.03 11.28 -5.69
C ARG A 74 -14.12 10.26 -5.40
N HIS A 75 -14.14 9.19 -6.18
CA HIS A 75 -14.93 8.00 -5.90
C HIS A 75 -13.98 6.88 -5.52
N ALA A 76 -14.24 6.22 -4.39
CA ALA A 76 -13.44 5.10 -3.91
C ALA A 76 -14.28 3.83 -3.91
N VAL A 77 -13.77 2.78 -4.54
CA VAL A 77 -14.35 1.43 -4.53
C VAL A 77 -13.43 0.54 -3.71
N ILE A 78 -14.01 -0.26 -2.82
CA ILE A 78 -13.30 -1.20 -1.96
C ILE A 78 -13.80 -2.60 -2.28
N GLU A 79 -12.87 -3.49 -2.63
CA GLU A 79 -13.12 -4.87 -3.00
C GLU A 79 -12.41 -5.79 -2.00
N GLN A 80 -13.09 -6.85 -1.59
CA GLN A 80 -12.56 -7.85 -0.67
C GLN A 80 -11.69 -8.89 -1.42
N PRO A 81 -10.77 -9.57 -0.72
CA PRO A 81 -10.02 -10.69 -1.29
C PRO A 81 -10.92 -11.75 -1.96
N GLY A 82 -10.53 -12.24 -3.13
CA GLY A 82 -11.22 -13.30 -3.87
C GLY A 82 -12.61 -12.94 -4.45
N GLY A 83 -12.87 -11.65 -4.67
CA GLY A 83 -14.12 -11.10 -5.23
C GLY A 83 -14.03 -10.69 -6.69
#